data_AF-A0A433NPE1-F1
#
_entry.id   AF-A0A433NPE1-F1
#
_cell.length_a   1.000
_cell.length_b   1.000
_cell.length_c   1.000
_cell.angle_alpha   90.00
_cell.angle_beta   90.00
_cell.angle_gamma   90.00
#
_symmetry.space_group_name_H-M   'P 1'
#
loop_
_entity.id
_entity.type
_entity.pdbx_description
1 polymer ?
#
loop_
_entity_poly.entity_id
_entity_poly.type
_entity_poly.pdbx_seq_one_letter_code
_entity_poly.pdbx_strand_id
1 'polypeptide(L)'
;MTESITDLRGVGSFNYNGTTVLCRSDVYSVAHVISDMRGAKTWRRNVVGQKIELTDQCFIIFRLRSHQWTQVIGRDRAAFNLLRSSNLDTEQTVKKMREAEQSIHLNEDDAEILSGLLDTYSIFYQVSDTANALRYKLYFNGKLLEKFKADDWYDVPELESYFRTVNIDNIGDVREWVDRFFKEQNVYIPGWKFTDFAGYFCHKPGDKILIEDPDRDFERLDFINL
;
A
#
# COMPACT_ATOMS: atom_id res chain seq x y z
N MET A 1 15.98 21.28 11.57
CA MET A 1 16.46 19.89 11.71
C MET A 1 15.39 19.03 11.09
N THR A 2 15.70 18.33 10.00
CA THR A 2 14.81 17.31 9.44
C THR A 2 14.70 16.19 10.47
N GLU A 3 13.47 15.86 10.88
CA GLU A 3 13.23 14.73 11.78
C GLU A 3 13.73 13.44 11.12
N SER A 4 14.40 12.58 11.88
CA SER A 4 14.88 11.30 11.36
C SER A 4 13.70 10.34 11.18
N ILE A 5 13.69 9.57 10.10
CA ILE A 5 12.62 8.60 9.81
C ILE A 5 12.43 7.55 10.93
N THR A 6 13.45 7.34 11.77
CA THR A 6 13.41 6.39 12.89
C THR A 6 12.37 6.74 13.94
N ASP A 7 12.08 8.03 14.11
CA ASP A 7 11.25 8.55 15.20
C ASP A 7 9.83 8.90 14.72
N LEU A 8 9.63 9.03 13.40
CA LEU A 8 8.34 9.41 12.80
C LEU A 8 7.29 8.32 13.02
N ARG A 9 6.04 8.72 13.28
CA ARG A 9 4.87 7.84 13.38
C ARG A 9 3.64 8.57 12.83
N GLY A 10 2.66 7.81 12.36
CA GLY A 10 1.45 8.33 11.74
C GLY A 10 1.54 8.39 10.22
N VAL A 11 0.86 9.36 9.63
CA VAL A 11 0.81 9.57 8.18
C VAL A 11 1.56 10.85 7.82
N GLY A 12 2.64 10.72 7.05
CA GLY A 12 3.47 11.85 6.62
C GLY A 12 2.82 12.76 5.59
N SER A 13 1.91 12.22 4.77
CA SER A 13 1.14 13.00 3.79
C SER A 13 -0.18 12.30 3.44
N PHE A 14 -1.24 13.07 3.24
CA PHE A 14 -2.50 12.62 2.65
C PHE A 14 -2.70 13.11 1.21
N ASN A 15 -1.72 13.85 0.67
CA ASN A 15 -1.80 14.50 -0.64
C ASN A 15 -1.30 13.57 -1.75
N TYR A 16 -1.90 12.39 -1.84
CA TYR A 16 -1.52 11.40 -2.82
C TYR A 16 -2.65 10.38 -3.07
N ASN A 17 -2.63 9.75 -4.23
CA ASN A 17 -3.45 8.57 -4.55
C ASN A 17 -2.58 7.32 -4.42
N GLY A 18 -2.98 6.36 -3.61
CA GLY A 18 -2.23 5.12 -3.49
C GLY A 18 -2.86 4.09 -2.56
N THR A 19 -2.37 2.88 -2.70
CA THR A 19 -2.72 1.73 -1.86
C THR A 19 -1.44 1.12 -1.30
N THR A 20 -1.45 0.78 -0.03
CA THR A 20 -0.33 0.15 0.68
C THR A 20 -0.86 -0.96 1.56
N VAL A 21 -0.18 -2.10 1.54
CA VAL A 21 -0.38 -3.17 2.53
C VAL A 21 0.79 -3.15 3.48
N LEU A 22 0.51 -3.14 4.78
CA LEU A 22 1.51 -3.24 5.82
C LEU A 22 1.37 -4.57 6.53
N CYS A 23 2.49 -5.14 6.95
CA CYS A 23 2.51 -6.36 7.74
C CYS A 23 3.58 -6.26 8.83
N ARG A 24 3.23 -6.63 10.05
CA ARG A 24 4.14 -6.64 11.21
C ARG A 24 5.00 -7.92 11.21
N SER A 25 5.74 -8.10 10.13
CA SER A 25 6.68 -9.20 9.90
C SER A 25 7.85 -8.71 9.04
N ASP A 26 8.94 -9.46 9.00
CA ASP A 26 10.15 -9.10 8.25
C ASP A 26 9.96 -9.12 6.73
N VAL A 27 10.81 -8.35 6.03
CA VAL A 27 10.70 -8.19 4.57
C VAL A 27 10.81 -9.52 3.85
N TYR A 28 11.60 -10.47 4.35
CA TYR A 28 11.72 -11.78 3.72
C TYR A 28 10.40 -12.55 3.79
N SER A 29 9.81 -12.65 4.99
CA SER A 29 8.57 -13.39 5.21
C SER A 29 7.42 -12.80 4.38
N VAL A 30 7.28 -11.48 4.38
CA VAL A 30 6.25 -10.77 3.59
C VAL A 30 6.48 -10.96 2.09
N ALA A 31 7.72 -10.76 1.61
CA ALA A 31 8.03 -10.91 0.19
C ALA A 31 7.86 -12.35 -0.30
N HIS A 32 8.17 -13.35 0.53
CA HIS A 32 7.93 -14.75 0.20
C HIS A 32 6.44 -15.04 0.02
N VAL A 33 5.60 -14.63 0.98
CA VAL A 33 4.15 -14.86 0.90
C VAL A 33 3.53 -14.13 -0.29
N ILE A 34 3.89 -12.86 -0.52
CA ILE A 34 3.41 -12.12 -1.70
C ILE A 34 3.89 -12.78 -3.00
N SER A 35 5.15 -13.26 -3.05
CA SER A 35 5.67 -13.95 -4.24
C SER A 35 4.84 -15.18 -4.57
N ASP A 36 4.52 -16.00 -3.57
CA ASP A 36 3.76 -17.24 -3.76
C ASP A 36 2.30 -16.95 -4.10
N MET A 37 1.66 -16.04 -3.36
CA MET A 37 0.26 -15.64 -3.58
C MET A 37 0.03 -15.05 -4.98
N ARG A 38 0.97 -14.25 -5.46
CA ARG A 38 0.84 -13.52 -6.73
C ARG A 38 1.54 -14.22 -7.89
N GLY A 39 2.15 -15.38 -7.68
CA GLY A 39 2.81 -16.16 -8.73
C GLY A 39 4.02 -15.44 -9.34
N ALA A 40 4.88 -14.86 -8.49
CA ALA A 40 6.02 -14.07 -8.92
C ALA A 40 6.98 -14.86 -9.83
N LYS A 41 7.33 -14.26 -10.97
CA LYS A 41 8.38 -14.77 -11.86
C LYS A 41 9.77 -14.53 -11.28
N THR A 42 9.94 -13.43 -10.54
CA THR A 42 11.24 -13.07 -9.98
C THR A 42 11.06 -12.28 -8.69
N TRP A 43 11.82 -12.67 -7.66
CA TRP A 43 11.99 -11.91 -6.43
C TRP A 43 13.46 -11.55 -6.27
N ARG A 44 13.75 -10.24 -6.23
CA ARG A 44 15.08 -9.68 -6.02
C ARG A 44 15.16 -9.06 -4.63
N ARG A 45 16.25 -9.38 -3.92
CA ARG A 45 16.46 -8.96 -2.53
C ARG A 45 17.44 -7.79 -2.44
N ASN A 46 17.23 -6.88 -1.49
CA ASN A 46 18.11 -5.75 -1.21
C ASN A 46 18.51 -4.95 -2.46
N VAL A 47 17.52 -4.47 -3.23
CA VAL A 47 17.75 -3.89 -4.56
C VAL A 47 18.26 -2.44 -4.55
N VAL A 48 18.48 -1.84 -3.38
CA VAL A 48 19.12 -0.52 -3.27
C VAL A 48 20.50 -0.55 -3.94
N GLY A 49 20.77 0.45 -4.78
CA GLY A 49 21.98 0.54 -5.61
C GLY A 49 21.99 -0.42 -6.81
N GLN A 50 20.90 -1.16 -7.05
CA GLN A 50 20.79 -2.09 -8.18
C GLN A 50 19.83 -1.56 -9.23
N LYS A 51 20.10 -1.95 -10.49
CA LYS A 51 19.13 -1.78 -11.57
C LYS A 51 18.10 -2.90 -11.53
N ILE A 52 16.82 -2.56 -11.52
CA ILE A 52 15.69 -3.48 -11.64
C ILE A 52 14.96 -3.26 -12.96
N GLU A 53 14.46 -4.34 -13.55
CA GLU A 53 13.67 -4.29 -14.78
C GLU A 53 12.19 -4.28 -14.40
N LEU A 54 11.47 -3.25 -14.83
CA LEU A 54 10.06 -3.10 -14.54
C LEU A 54 9.22 -4.04 -15.39
N THR A 55 8.19 -4.64 -14.80
CA THR A 55 7.14 -5.35 -15.53
C THR A 55 5.82 -4.59 -15.44
N ASP A 56 4.80 -5.07 -16.14
CA ASP A 56 3.43 -4.55 -16.03
C ASP A 56 2.89 -4.59 -14.61
N GLN A 57 3.26 -5.62 -13.84
CA GLN A 57 2.86 -5.79 -12.45
C GLN A 57 4.05 -6.18 -11.60
N CYS A 58 4.42 -5.27 -10.72
CA CYS A 58 5.54 -5.44 -9.81
C CYS A 58 5.26 -4.73 -8.48
N PHE A 59 5.99 -5.15 -7.46
CA PHE A 59 5.85 -4.66 -6.10
C PHE A 59 7.21 -4.26 -5.53
N ILE A 60 7.21 -3.18 -4.75
CA ILE A 60 8.32 -2.82 -3.88
C ILE A 60 7.90 -3.20 -2.47
N ILE A 61 8.79 -3.91 -1.77
CA ILE A 61 8.56 -4.38 -0.41
C ILE A 61 9.70 -3.89 0.45
N PHE A 62 9.41 -3.10 1.46
CA PHE A 62 10.47 -2.49 2.26
C PHE A 62 10.09 -2.36 3.72
N ARG A 63 11.12 -2.19 4.54
CA ARG A 63 10.99 -1.78 5.93
C ARG A 63 11.89 -0.59 6.17
N LEU A 64 11.32 0.43 6.81
CA LEU A 64 12.04 1.62 7.25
C LEU A 64 12.88 1.30 8.49
N ARG A 65 14.04 1.94 8.65
CA ARG A 65 14.89 1.72 9.82
C ARG A 65 14.16 2.03 11.12
N SER A 66 14.31 1.15 12.11
CA SER A 66 13.66 1.26 13.43
C SER A 66 12.13 1.10 13.42
N HIS A 67 11.55 0.65 12.29
CA HIS A 67 10.13 0.31 12.18
C HIS A 67 9.92 -1.20 12.19
N GLN A 68 8.81 -1.66 12.79
CA GLN A 68 8.46 -3.08 12.85
C GLN A 68 7.63 -3.55 11.65
N TRP A 69 7.09 -2.60 10.89
CA TRP A 69 6.15 -2.86 9.81
C TRP A 69 6.87 -2.85 8.46
N THR A 70 6.67 -3.94 7.71
CA THR A 70 7.03 -4.02 6.31
C THR A 70 5.88 -3.49 5.47
N GLN A 71 6.18 -2.68 4.47
CA GLN A 71 5.23 -2.06 3.56
C GLN A 71 5.38 -2.69 2.17
N VAL A 72 4.24 -2.92 1.51
CA VAL A 72 4.13 -3.43 0.14
C VAL A 72 3.42 -2.35 -0.67
N ILE A 73 4.05 -1.91 -1.75
CA ILE A 73 3.49 -0.94 -2.69
C ILE A 73 3.53 -1.56 -4.09
N GLY A 74 2.36 -1.61 -4.73
CA GLY A 74 2.23 -2.09 -6.10
C GLY A 74 2.36 -0.96 -7.12
N ARG A 75 2.82 -1.32 -8.31
CA ARG A 75 2.79 -0.40 -9.46
C ARG A 75 1.34 -0.12 -9.85
N ASP A 76 0.92 1.14 -9.73
CA ASP A 76 -0.42 1.57 -10.11
C ASP A 76 -0.51 1.78 -11.64
N ARG A 77 -1.43 1.07 -12.29
CA ARG A 77 -1.71 1.14 -13.73
C ARG A 77 -2.65 2.29 -14.11
N ALA A 78 -3.34 2.92 -13.16
CA ALA A 78 -4.41 3.89 -13.44
C ALA A 78 -3.95 5.07 -14.33
N ALA A 79 -2.70 5.49 -14.19
CA ALA A 79 -2.08 6.51 -15.03
C ALA A 79 -2.01 6.15 -16.54
N PHE A 80 -1.93 4.86 -16.88
CA PHE A 80 -1.80 4.40 -18.27
C PHE A 80 -3.16 4.16 -18.96
N ASN A 81 -4.19 3.79 -18.21
CA ASN A 81 -5.51 3.47 -18.77
C ASN A 81 -6.37 4.72 -19.05
N LEU A 82 -6.22 5.80 -18.28
CA LEU A 82 -6.87 7.10 -18.55
C LEU A 82 -6.54 7.69 -19.93
N LEU A 83 -5.41 7.27 -20.53
CA LEU A 83 -5.01 7.67 -21.88
C LEU A 83 -5.54 6.74 -22.99
N ARG A 84 -6.15 5.59 -22.65
CA ARG A 84 -6.57 4.55 -23.62
C ARG A 84 -8.08 4.33 -23.70
N SER A 85 -8.87 4.74 -22.73
CA SER A 85 -10.31 4.49 -22.72
C SER A 85 -11.10 5.65 -23.33
N SER A 86 -11.08 5.77 -24.67
CA SER A 86 -12.04 6.62 -25.38
C SER A 86 -13.18 5.84 -26.04
N ASN A 87 -13.25 4.50 -25.94
CA ASN A 87 -14.29 3.70 -26.61
C ASN A 87 -14.55 2.33 -25.95
N LEU A 88 -15.28 2.26 -24.83
CA LEU A 88 -15.72 0.97 -24.24
C LEU A 88 -17.19 1.06 -23.81
N ASP A 89 -18.06 0.28 -24.46
CA ASP A 89 -19.52 0.53 -24.47
C ASP A 89 -20.37 -0.64 -23.94
N THR A 90 -19.80 -1.58 -23.16
CA THR A 90 -20.60 -2.65 -22.53
C THR A 90 -20.26 -2.88 -21.05
N GLU A 91 -21.32 -2.96 -20.23
CA GLU A 91 -21.28 -3.14 -18.77
C GLU A 91 -20.52 -4.41 -18.34
N GLN A 92 -20.62 -5.50 -19.11
CA GLN A 92 -19.84 -6.73 -18.88
C GLN A 92 -18.34 -6.55 -19.13
N THR A 93 -17.96 -5.71 -20.09
CA THR A 93 -16.55 -5.40 -20.37
C THR A 93 -15.99 -4.54 -19.23
N VAL A 94 -16.77 -3.57 -18.75
CA VAL A 94 -16.43 -2.78 -17.55
C VAL A 94 -16.28 -3.67 -16.32
N LYS A 95 -17.17 -4.64 -16.10
CA LYS A 95 -17.08 -5.58 -14.98
C LYS A 95 -15.82 -6.45 -15.03
N LYS A 96 -15.55 -7.10 -16.17
CA LYS A 96 -14.33 -7.92 -16.34
C LYS A 96 -13.05 -7.09 -16.24
N MET A 97 -13.07 -5.85 -16.71
CA MET A 97 -11.95 -4.92 -16.55
C MET A 97 -11.74 -4.53 -15.09
N ARG A 98 -12.81 -4.25 -14.33
CA ARG A 98 -12.71 -3.99 -12.89
C ARG A 98 -12.17 -5.18 -12.11
N GLU A 99 -12.62 -6.40 -12.42
CA GLU A 99 -12.12 -7.63 -11.80
C GLU A 99 -10.63 -7.88 -12.15
N ALA A 100 -10.24 -7.62 -13.41
CA ALA A 100 -8.85 -7.70 -13.84
C ALA A 100 -7.98 -6.58 -13.22
N GLU A 101 -8.51 -5.37 -13.06
CA GLU A 101 -7.82 -4.27 -12.36
C GLU A 101 -7.65 -4.60 -10.87
N GLN A 102 -8.70 -5.11 -10.21
CA GLN A 102 -8.64 -5.53 -8.80
C GLN A 102 -7.66 -6.69 -8.56
N SER A 103 -7.43 -7.57 -9.55
CA SER A 103 -6.41 -8.60 -9.45
C SER A 103 -4.98 -8.05 -9.63
N ILE A 104 -4.84 -6.89 -10.27
CA ILE A 104 -3.53 -6.25 -10.50
C ILE A 104 -3.09 -5.44 -9.28
N HIS A 105 -4.04 -4.75 -8.64
CA HIS A 105 -3.75 -3.89 -7.50
C HIS A 105 -3.64 -4.67 -6.19
N LEU A 106 -2.86 -4.09 -5.25
CA LEU A 106 -2.98 -4.49 -3.86
C LEU A 106 -4.38 -4.17 -3.36
N ASN A 107 -4.96 -5.10 -2.61
CA ASN A 107 -6.32 -4.99 -2.09
C ASN A 107 -6.38 -5.47 -0.64
N GLU A 108 -7.58 -5.46 -0.07
CA GLU A 108 -7.82 -5.87 1.32
C GLU A 108 -7.60 -7.36 1.55
N ASP A 109 -7.88 -8.21 0.55
CA ASP A 109 -7.65 -9.66 0.63
C ASP A 109 -6.15 -9.97 0.79
N ASP A 110 -5.27 -9.18 0.17
CA ASP A 110 -3.82 -9.34 0.37
C ASP A 110 -3.43 -9.14 1.84
N ALA A 111 -3.98 -8.11 2.49
CA ALA A 111 -3.72 -7.84 3.89
C ALA A 111 -4.28 -8.97 4.77
N GLU A 112 -5.52 -9.39 4.51
CA GLU A 112 -6.15 -10.49 5.24
C GLU A 112 -5.33 -11.78 5.14
N ILE A 113 -5.00 -12.22 3.93
CA ILE A 113 -4.23 -13.45 3.70
C ILE A 113 -2.83 -13.34 4.32
N LEU A 114 -2.14 -12.20 4.17
CA LEU A 114 -0.84 -11.97 4.82
C LEU A 114 -0.93 -12.13 6.34
N SER A 115 -1.95 -11.53 6.97
CA SER A 115 -2.11 -11.65 8.43
C SER A 115 -2.34 -13.09 8.87
N GLY A 116 -3.09 -13.88 8.10
CA GLY A 116 -3.37 -15.28 8.39
C GLY A 116 -2.16 -16.19 8.18
N LEU A 117 -1.48 -16.07 7.04
CA LEU A 117 -0.33 -16.92 6.72
C LEU A 117 0.89 -16.63 7.59
N LEU A 118 1.04 -15.39 8.06
CA LEU A 118 2.17 -14.96 8.89
C LEU A 118 1.85 -14.90 10.39
N ASP A 119 0.62 -15.26 10.80
CA ASP A 119 0.11 -15.18 12.18
C ASP A 119 0.48 -13.85 12.88
N THR A 120 0.18 -12.74 12.20
CA THR A 120 0.59 -11.41 12.64
C THR A 120 -0.46 -10.35 12.27
N TYR A 121 -0.18 -9.10 12.63
CA TYR A 121 -0.98 -7.96 12.23
C TYR A 121 -0.69 -7.54 10.79
N SER A 122 -1.73 -7.18 10.05
CA SER A 122 -1.61 -6.50 8.77
C SER A 122 -2.59 -5.33 8.68
N ILE A 123 -2.26 -4.36 7.83
CA ILE A 123 -3.12 -3.21 7.55
C ILE A 123 -3.22 -3.05 6.05
N PHE A 124 -4.44 -3.04 5.52
CA PHE A 124 -4.72 -2.44 4.22
C PHE A 124 -4.93 -0.94 4.42
N TYR A 125 -4.27 -0.10 3.62
CA TYR A 125 -4.44 1.35 3.64
C TYR A 125 -4.63 1.88 2.22
N GLN A 126 -5.62 2.74 2.04
CA GLN A 126 -5.88 3.45 0.79
C GLN A 126 -6.16 4.92 1.07
N VAL A 127 -5.57 5.77 0.23
CA VAL A 127 -5.82 7.21 0.24
C VAL A 127 -6.01 7.71 -1.19
N SER A 128 -6.92 8.66 -1.34
CA SER A 128 -7.06 9.47 -2.54
C SER A 128 -7.28 10.92 -2.18
N ASP A 129 -6.34 11.78 -2.54
CA ASP A 129 -6.50 13.23 -2.42
C ASP A 129 -7.57 13.78 -3.38
N THR A 130 -7.73 13.12 -4.52
CA THR A 130 -8.65 13.52 -5.58
C THR A 130 -10.12 13.25 -5.21
N ALA A 131 -10.38 12.14 -4.51
CA ALA A 131 -11.71 11.77 -4.02
C ALA A 131 -11.88 12.03 -2.51
N ASN A 132 -10.89 12.67 -1.88
CA ASN A 132 -10.75 12.83 -0.43
C ASN A 132 -11.06 11.53 0.34
N ALA A 133 -10.65 10.40 -0.23
CA ALA A 133 -10.98 9.07 0.27
C ALA A 133 -9.87 8.58 1.21
N LEU A 134 -10.27 8.08 2.38
CA LEU A 134 -9.38 7.52 3.39
C LEU A 134 -9.98 6.22 3.91
N ARG A 135 -9.22 5.13 3.77
CA ARG A 135 -9.68 3.80 4.15
C ARG A 135 -8.56 3.01 4.79
N TYR A 136 -8.87 2.29 5.87
CA TYR A 136 -8.00 1.25 6.38
C TYR A 136 -8.79 0.03 6.86
N LYS A 137 -8.12 -1.13 6.85
CA LYS A 137 -8.59 -2.35 7.51
C LYS A 137 -7.42 -2.99 8.26
N LEU A 138 -7.58 -3.18 9.56
CA LEU A 138 -6.63 -3.87 10.44
C LEU A 138 -7.05 -5.33 10.59
N TYR A 139 -6.12 -6.24 10.33
CA TYR A 139 -6.32 -7.66 10.51
C TYR A 139 -5.31 -8.24 11.51
N PHE A 140 -5.68 -9.34 12.15
CA PHE A 140 -4.78 -10.21 12.90
C PHE A 140 -5.16 -11.66 12.65
N ASN A 141 -4.19 -12.46 12.19
CA ASN A 141 -4.41 -13.89 11.91
C ASN A 141 -5.66 -14.14 11.04
N GLY A 142 -5.76 -13.43 9.93
CA GLY A 142 -6.85 -13.53 8.96
C GLY A 142 -8.18 -12.94 9.42
N LYS A 143 -8.26 -12.32 10.60
CA LYS A 143 -9.51 -11.78 11.15
C LYS A 143 -9.50 -10.27 11.13
N LEU A 144 -10.57 -9.68 10.62
CA LEU A 144 -10.80 -8.24 10.67
C LEU A 144 -10.97 -7.80 12.13
N LEU A 145 -10.15 -6.85 12.56
CA LEU A 145 -10.20 -6.26 13.90
C LEU A 145 -10.82 -4.87 13.90
N GLU A 146 -10.52 -4.06 12.87
CA GLU A 146 -11.08 -2.73 12.73
C GLU A 146 -11.10 -2.34 11.25
N LYS A 147 -12.16 -1.67 10.80
CA LYS A 147 -12.19 -1.00 9.50
C LYS A 147 -12.69 0.43 9.66
N PHE A 148 -12.14 1.30 8.83
CA PHE A 148 -12.58 2.67 8.70
C PHE A 148 -12.62 3.07 7.23
N LYS A 149 -13.63 3.84 6.84
CA LYS A 149 -13.76 4.41 5.49
C LYS A 149 -14.44 5.77 5.57
N ALA A 150 -13.89 6.75 4.89
CA ALA A 150 -14.52 8.03 4.62
C ALA A 150 -14.14 8.46 3.19
N ASP A 151 -15.06 9.02 2.43
CA ASP A 151 -14.78 9.64 1.14
C ASP A 151 -15.85 10.69 0.80
N ASP A 152 -15.56 11.61 -0.12
CA ASP A 152 -16.50 12.68 -0.48
C ASP A 152 -17.77 12.17 -1.20
N TRP A 153 -17.80 10.88 -1.57
CA TRP A 153 -18.93 10.29 -2.31
C TRP A 153 -19.99 9.69 -1.38
N TYR A 154 -19.63 9.38 -0.13
CA TYR A 154 -20.53 8.91 0.90
C TYR A 154 -20.59 9.92 2.05
N ASP A 155 -21.76 10.49 2.31
CA ASP A 155 -21.96 11.56 3.31
C ASP A 155 -21.57 11.18 4.76
N VAL A 156 -21.41 9.90 5.06
CA VAL A 156 -21.14 9.41 6.42
C VAL A 156 -19.94 8.47 6.41
N PRO A 157 -18.90 8.73 7.24
CA PRO A 157 -17.86 7.76 7.50
C PRO A 157 -18.44 6.41 7.94
N GLU A 158 -17.70 5.34 7.72
CA GLU A 158 -17.99 4.00 8.22
C GLU A 158 -16.88 3.59 9.20
N LEU A 159 -17.25 3.12 10.39
CA LEU A 159 -16.32 2.60 11.40
C LEU A 159 -16.90 1.33 12.02
N GLU A 160 -16.11 0.28 12.08
CA GLU A 160 -16.42 -0.95 12.81
C GLU A 160 -15.14 -1.41 13.52
N SER A 161 -15.19 -1.56 14.84
CA SER A 161 -14.03 -1.95 15.66
C SER A 161 -14.39 -3.04 16.66
N TYR A 162 -13.64 -4.14 16.61
CA TYR A 162 -13.58 -5.21 17.60
C TYR A 162 -12.31 -5.13 18.45
N PHE A 163 -11.42 -4.17 18.12
CA PHE A 163 -10.13 -3.96 18.76
C PHE A 163 -10.20 -3.00 19.95
N ARG A 164 -11.03 -1.95 19.84
CA ARG A 164 -11.15 -0.88 20.83
C ARG A 164 -12.57 -0.33 20.89
N THR A 165 -12.94 0.26 22.01
CA THR A 165 -14.23 0.93 22.17
C THR A 165 -14.15 2.35 21.60
N VAL A 166 -14.76 2.55 20.44
CA VAL A 166 -14.76 3.83 19.72
C VAL A 166 -16.15 4.11 19.15
N ASN A 167 -16.53 5.38 19.07
CA ASN A 167 -17.76 5.82 18.42
C ASN A 167 -17.39 6.74 17.25
N ILE A 168 -18.03 6.50 16.11
CA ILE A 168 -17.89 7.30 14.90
C ILE A 168 -18.31 8.75 15.09
N ASP A 169 -19.29 9.01 15.97
CA ASP A 169 -19.75 10.37 16.30
C ASP A 169 -18.66 11.23 16.96
N ASN A 170 -17.62 10.59 17.50
CA ASN A 170 -16.49 11.27 18.13
C ASN A 170 -15.35 11.57 17.14
N ILE A 171 -15.51 11.23 15.86
CA ILE A 171 -14.55 11.55 14.81
C ILE A 171 -14.82 12.98 14.33
N GLY A 172 -14.03 13.92 14.82
CA GLY A 172 -14.06 15.31 14.36
C GLY A 172 -13.39 15.46 12.99
N ASP A 173 -12.07 15.28 12.95
CA ASP A 173 -11.29 15.31 11.71
C ASP A 173 -10.86 13.88 11.30
N VAL A 174 -11.20 13.51 10.06
CA VAL A 174 -10.93 12.19 9.49
C VAL A 174 -9.44 11.93 9.32
N ARG A 175 -8.65 12.94 8.95
CA ARG A 175 -7.20 12.81 8.77
C ARG A 175 -6.50 12.63 10.11
N GLU A 176 -6.89 13.42 11.12
CA GLU A 176 -6.39 13.25 12.49
C GLU A 176 -6.75 11.89 13.08
N TRP A 177 -7.96 11.38 12.77
CA TRP A 177 -8.36 10.03 13.17
C TRP A 177 -7.45 8.95 12.60
N VAL A 178 -7.21 9.00 11.28
CA VAL A 178 -6.36 8.03 10.58
C VAL A 178 -4.91 8.16 11.03
N ASP A 179 -4.38 9.37 11.15
CA ASP A 179 -3.02 9.63 11.65
C ASP A 179 -2.83 9.06 13.07
N ARG A 180 -3.79 9.30 13.97
CA ARG A 180 -3.77 8.75 15.33
C ARG A 180 -3.79 7.23 15.33
N PHE A 181 -4.63 6.61 14.50
CA PHE A 181 -4.65 5.16 14.35
C PHE A 181 -3.25 4.61 14.01
N PHE A 182 -2.57 5.17 13.00
CA PHE A 182 -1.23 4.72 12.62
C PHE A 182 -0.17 5.00 13.71
N LYS A 183 -0.28 6.12 14.43
CA LYS A 183 0.58 6.41 15.60
C LYS A 183 0.42 5.36 16.70
N GLU A 184 -0.83 4.98 17.02
CA GLU A 184 -1.13 3.94 18.01
C GLU A 184 -0.58 2.57 17.59
N GLN A 185 -0.54 2.27 16.29
CA GLN A 185 0.06 1.04 15.76
C GLN A 185 1.60 1.09 15.67
N ASN A 186 2.22 2.21 16.06
CA ASN A 186 3.66 2.45 15.93
C ASN A 186 4.13 2.27 14.46
N VAL A 187 3.32 2.76 13.52
CA VAL A 187 3.56 2.74 12.07
C VAL A 187 3.91 4.15 11.60
N TYR A 188 4.75 4.26 10.56
CA TYR A 188 4.86 5.48 9.74
C TYR A 188 4.57 5.19 8.27
N ILE A 189 3.63 5.96 7.70
CA ILE A 189 3.32 5.98 6.27
C ILE A 189 3.93 7.24 5.67
N PRO A 190 4.99 7.15 4.85
CA PRO A 190 5.64 8.34 4.29
C PRO A 190 4.79 9.04 3.21
N GLY A 191 3.77 8.37 2.68
CA GLY A 191 2.98 8.86 1.55
C GLY A 191 3.63 8.61 0.19
N TRP A 192 4.59 7.68 0.13
CA TRP A 192 5.25 7.29 -1.11
C TRP A 192 4.36 6.40 -1.99
N LYS A 193 4.46 6.62 -3.30
CA LYS A 193 3.93 5.78 -4.36
C LYS A 193 5.05 5.02 -5.03
N PHE A 194 4.68 4.02 -5.82
CA PHE A 194 5.64 3.28 -6.66
C PHE A 194 6.49 4.22 -7.55
N THR A 195 5.90 5.32 -8.04
CA THR A 195 6.59 6.31 -8.88
C THR A 195 7.69 7.07 -8.17
N ASP A 196 7.67 7.16 -6.84
CA ASP A 196 8.72 7.83 -6.07
C ASP A 196 10.01 7.00 -6.04
N PHE A 197 9.90 5.68 -6.23
CA PHE A 197 11.04 4.78 -6.38
C PHE A 197 11.46 4.61 -7.84
N ALA A 198 10.48 4.54 -8.73
CA ALA A 198 10.69 4.13 -10.11
C ALA A 198 10.84 5.27 -11.11
N GLY A 199 10.64 6.52 -10.69
CA GLY A 199 10.56 7.67 -11.57
C GLY A 199 9.20 7.80 -12.26
N TYR A 200 8.75 9.04 -12.42
CA TYR A 200 7.47 9.48 -13.00
C TYR A 200 7.21 8.89 -14.41
N PHE A 201 5.92 8.68 -14.77
CA PHE A 201 5.19 8.40 -16.04
C PHE A 201 5.88 7.90 -17.35
N CYS A 202 7.19 8.03 -17.53
CA CYS A 202 7.90 7.68 -18.76
C CYS A 202 8.38 6.23 -18.79
N HIS A 203 8.47 5.56 -17.64
CA HIS A 203 9.00 4.21 -17.58
C HIS A 203 7.98 3.14 -17.97
N LYS A 204 8.32 2.33 -18.97
CA LYS A 204 7.48 1.25 -19.50
C LYS A 204 7.97 -0.12 -18.99
N PRO A 205 7.13 -1.16 -19.04
CA PRO A 205 7.63 -2.52 -18.87
C PRO A 205 8.85 -2.78 -19.79
N GLY A 206 9.89 -3.42 -19.23
CA GLY A 206 11.20 -3.63 -19.86
C GLY A 206 12.25 -2.56 -19.53
N ASP A 207 11.85 -1.40 -19.01
CA ASP A 207 12.81 -0.36 -18.61
C ASP A 207 13.60 -0.80 -17.37
N LYS A 208 14.88 -0.43 -17.34
CA LYS A 208 15.78 -0.69 -16.22
C LYS A 208 16.02 0.58 -15.42
N ILE A 209 15.55 0.60 -14.19
CA ILE A 209 15.64 1.74 -13.27
C ILE A 209 16.62 1.43 -12.14
N LEU A 210 17.38 2.42 -11.70
CA LEU A 210 18.23 2.31 -10.51
C LEU A 210 17.39 2.63 -9.28
N ILE A 211 17.40 1.77 -8.26
CA ILE A 211 16.79 2.07 -6.97
C ILE A 211 17.82 2.76 -6.09
N GLU A 212 17.49 3.95 -5.61
CA GLU A 212 18.34 4.77 -4.75
C GLU A 212 17.75 4.89 -3.34
N ASP A 213 18.62 5.13 -2.36
CA ASP A 213 18.27 5.39 -0.96
C ASP A 213 19.26 6.43 -0.40
N PRO A 214 19.17 7.68 -0.85
CA PRO A 214 20.15 8.72 -0.50
C PRO A 214 20.16 9.00 1.00
N ASP A 215 18.99 8.97 1.63
CA ASP A 215 18.79 9.27 3.05
C ASP A 215 19.04 8.07 3.96
N ARG A 216 19.26 6.88 3.37
CA ARG A 216 19.49 5.61 4.07
C ARG A 216 18.29 5.23 4.94
N ASP A 217 17.09 5.45 4.44
CA ASP A 217 15.85 5.25 5.16
C ASP A 217 15.48 3.76 5.31
N PHE A 218 15.95 2.91 4.39
CA PHE A 218 15.58 1.50 4.37
C PHE A 218 16.49 0.65 5.27
N GLU A 219 15.87 -0.21 6.07
CA GLU A 219 16.54 -1.39 6.64
C GLU A 219 16.76 -2.42 5.53
N ARG A 220 15.74 -2.62 4.70
CA ARG A 220 15.73 -3.54 3.56
C ARG A 220 14.66 -3.12 2.56
N LEU A 221 14.97 -3.29 1.28
CA LEU A 221 14.06 -3.06 0.15
C LEU A 221 14.25 -4.18 -0.88
N ASP A 222 13.18 -4.94 -1.09
CA ASP A 222 13.05 -6.02 -2.05
C ASP A 222 12.12 -5.61 -3.20
N PHE A 223 12.23 -6.32 -4.32
CA PHE A 223 11.44 -6.09 -5.51
C PHE A 223 10.91 -7.41 -6.07
N ILE A 224 9.62 -7.42 -6.42
CA ILE A 224 8.94 -8.59 -7.00
C ILE A 224 8.39 -8.22 -8.37
N ASN A 225 8.65 -9.10 -9.35
CA ASN A 225 8.07 -9.08 -10.68
C ASN A 225 7.13 -10.26 -10.86
N LEU A 226 5.93 -9.99 -11.39
CA LEU A 226 4.98 -11.02 -11.84
C LEU A 226 5.10 -11.36 -13.32
#